data_AF-A0A1B0GEB3-F1
#
_entry.id   AF-A0A1B0GEB3-F1
#
_cell.length_a   1.000
_cell.length_b   1.000
_cell.length_c   1.000
_cell.angle_alpha   90.00
_cell.angle_beta   90.00
_cell.angle_gamma   90.00
#
_symmetry.space_group_name_H-M   'P 1'
#
loop_
_entity.id
_entity.type
_entity.pdbx_description
1 polymer ?
#
loop_
_entity_poly.entity_id
_entity_poly.type
_entity_poly.pdbx_seq_one_letter_code
_entity_poly.pdbx_strand_id
1 'polypeptide(L)'
;MACQRINLYHAIFFKRNLCTILLLTTTVYNRFIRTNGGLGCHARRCDHDKACDDIVNTLRKHCGDYKVLGFDCEWVSVGRSRKAVALLQLASTKGFCGLFHLCHMHHIPKSLKNLLEDKGIIKVGVDRAADAQKLQEDSGIYVASTFNIRYLAVMIGCNPVGLEKLSRLVLNVDVIKPRHISASNWEDKKLNDAQIEYAMLMMLLQE
;
A
#
# COMPACT_ATOMS: atom_id res chain seq x y z
N MET A 1 23.00 3.34 8.98
CA MET A 1 23.26 1.91 9.19
C MET A 1 22.13 1.33 10.04
N ALA A 2 21.28 0.49 9.44
CA ALA A 2 20.47 -0.55 10.08
C ALA A 2 19.72 -1.28 8.95
N CYS A 3 20.42 -2.09 8.15
CA CYS A 3 19.77 -3.05 7.26
C CYS A 3 19.10 -4.08 8.18
N GLN A 4 17.79 -3.97 8.38
CA GLN A 4 17.04 -4.94 9.17
C GLN A 4 17.24 -6.31 8.53
N ARG A 5 17.93 -7.21 9.23
CA ARG A 5 18.05 -8.62 8.84
C ARG A 5 16.65 -9.16 8.65
N ILE A 6 16.28 -9.46 7.41
CA ILE A 6 15.09 -10.22 7.10
C ILE A 6 15.24 -11.55 7.84
N ASN A 7 14.34 -11.81 8.79
CA ASN A 7 14.33 -13.06 9.56
C ASN A 7 14.29 -14.23 8.56
N LEU A 8 15.08 -15.28 8.79
CA LEU A 8 15.21 -16.43 7.87
C LEU A 8 13.84 -17.03 7.53
N TYR A 9 12.90 -17.00 8.48
CA TYR A 9 11.50 -17.40 8.28
C TYR A 9 10.76 -16.56 7.24
N HIS A 10 10.95 -15.24 7.23
CA HIS A 10 10.36 -14.35 6.23
C HIS A 10 11.00 -14.58 4.85
N ALA A 11 12.32 -14.79 4.78
CA ALA A 11 12.98 -15.12 3.52
C ALA A 11 12.47 -16.44 2.91
N ILE A 12 12.25 -17.47 3.73
CA ILE A 12 11.66 -18.75 3.31
C ILE A 12 10.19 -18.58 2.91
N PHE A 13 9.41 -17.77 3.65
CA PHE A 13 8.03 -17.42 3.30
C PHE A 13 7.97 -16.75 1.93
N PHE A 14 8.82 -15.76 1.66
CA PHE A 14 8.85 -15.07 0.37
C PHE A 14 9.32 -15.97 -0.78
N LYS A 15 10.31 -16.84 -0.55
CA LYS A 15 10.79 -17.75 -1.60
C LYS A 15 9.74 -18.81 -1.97
N ARG A 16 8.95 -19.30 -0.99
CA ARG A 16 7.85 -20.26 -1.22
C ARG A 16 6.57 -19.61 -1.75
N ASN A 17 6.29 -18.38 -1.35
CA ASN A 17 5.06 -17.66 -1.70
C ASN A 17 5.27 -16.59 -2.78
N LEU A 18 6.44 -16.53 -3.42
CA LEU A 18 6.73 -15.56 -4.47
C LEU A 18 5.69 -15.65 -5.59
N CYS A 19 5.45 -16.87 -6.07
CA CYS A 19 4.42 -17.15 -7.05
C CYS A 19 3.04 -16.74 -6.53
N THR A 20 2.74 -16.94 -5.25
CA THR A 20 1.46 -16.59 -4.65
C THR A 20 1.24 -15.08 -4.59
N ILE A 21 2.25 -14.30 -4.19
CA ILE A 21 2.23 -12.83 -4.18
C ILE A 21 2.10 -12.30 -5.63
N LEU A 22 2.86 -12.86 -6.57
CA LEU A 22 2.77 -12.55 -8.00
C LEU A 22 1.44 -13.01 -8.65
N LEU A 23 0.79 -14.04 -8.12
CA LEU A 23 -0.53 -14.51 -8.58
C LEU A 23 -1.67 -13.67 -8.00
N LEU A 24 -1.51 -13.19 -6.76
CA LEU A 24 -2.47 -12.28 -6.11
C LEU A 24 -2.47 -10.91 -6.79
N THR A 25 -1.29 -10.32 -7.06
CA THR A 25 -1.15 -9.09 -7.90
C THR A 25 -1.91 -9.27 -9.21
N THR A 26 -1.63 -10.35 -9.94
CA THR A 26 -2.25 -10.65 -11.24
C THR A 26 -3.75 -10.86 -11.15
N THR A 27 -4.24 -11.55 -10.12
CA THR A 27 -5.67 -11.86 -9.97
C THR A 27 -6.47 -10.61 -9.61
N VAL A 28 -6.00 -9.82 -8.65
CA VAL A 28 -6.71 -8.60 -8.23
C VAL A 28 -6.62 -7.53 -9.31
N TYR A 29 -5.46 -7.37 -9.96
CA TYR A 29 -5.30 -6.48 -11.10
C TYR A 29 -6.16 -6.88 -12.31
N ASN A 30 -6.16 -8.15 -12.72
CA ASN A 30 -7.01 -8.60 -13.84
C ASN A 30 -8.49 -8.42 -13.54
N ARG A 31 -8.89 -8.59 -12.27
CA ARG A 31 -10.25 -8.30 -11.84
C ARG A 31 -10.56 -6.79 -11.93
N PHE A 32 -9.56 -5.92 -11.72
CA PHE A 32 -9.66 -4.48 -11.90
C PHE A 32 -9.85 -4.04 -13.34
N ILE A 33 -9.03 -4.56 -14.25
CA ILE A 33 -9.15 -4.22 -15.67
C ILE A 33 -10.42 -4.79 -16.29
N ARG A 34 -10.82 -6.04 -15.97
CA ARG A 34 -12.03 -6.67 -16.53
C ARG A 34 -13.33 -5.96 -16.20
N THR A 35 -13.32 -5.08 -15.20
CA THR A 35 -14.51 -4.38 -14.75
C THR A 35 -14.54 -2.90 -15.13
N ASN A 36 -13.61 -2.42 -15.98
CA ASN A 36 -13.49 -1.00 -16.34
C ASN A 36 -13.45 -0.08 -15.09
N GLY A 37 -12.64 -0.44 -14.09
CA GLY A 37 -12.54 0.30 -12.82
C GLY A 37 -13.69 0.03 -11.82
N GLY A 38 -14.71 -0.73 -12.21
CA GLY A 38 -15.86 -1.06 -11.37
C GLY A 38 -15.79 -2.45 -10.74
N LEU A 39 -14.91 -2.72 -9.76
CA LEU A 39 -15.05 -3.98 -9.00
C LEU A 39 -15.91 -3.82 -7.74
N GLY A 40 -16.35 -4.97 -7.23
CA GLY A 40 -16.29 -5.28 -5.79
C GLY A 40 -14.90 -5.17 -5.12
N CYS A 41 -14.02 -4.27 -5.59
CA CYS A 41 -12.90 -3.67 -4.88
C CYS A 41 -13.55 -2.55 -4.10
N HIS A 42 -13.67 -2.76 -2.81
CA HIS A 42 -14.34 -1.80 -1.99
C HIS A 42 -13.27 -0.89 -1.40
N ALA A 43 -13.04 0.26 -2.04
CA ALA A 43 -12.36 1.35 -1.37
C ALA A 43 -13.30 1.88 -0.27
N ARG A 44 -12.82 1.86 0.97
CA ARG A 44 -13.51 2.52 2.08
C ARG A 44 -12.64 3.63 2.61
N ARG A 45 -13.22 4.83 2.61
CA ARG A 45 -12.61 6.00 3.22
C ARG A 45 -12.90 6.00 4.72
N CYS A 46 -11.88 6.24 5.53
CA CYS A 46 -12.10 6.51 6.94
C CYS A 46 -12.37 8.01 7.13
N ASP A 47 -13.61 8.32 7.50
CA ASP A 47 -14.10 9.69 7.68
C ASP A 47 -14.21 10.07 9.17
N HIS A 48 -14.28 9.06 10.04
CA HIS A 48 -14.37 9.17 11.50
C HIS A 48 -14.02 7.82 12.16
N ASP A 49 -13.78 7.80 13.47
CA ASP A 49 -13.20 6.67 14.22
C ASP A 49 -13.89 5.32 13.97
N LYS A 50 -15.23 5.27 14.07
CA LYS A 50 -15.99 4.02 13.84
C LYS A 50 -15.78 3.44 12.43
N ALA A 51 -15.69 4.29 11.41
CA ALA A 51 -15.42 3.84 10.04
C ALA A 51 -13.99 3.29 9.92
N CYS A 52 -13.02 3.88 10.61
CA CYS A 52 -11.65 3.38 10.67
C CYS A 52 -11.57 1.97 11.27
N ASP A 53 -12.27 1.73 12.38
CA ASP A 53 -12.25 0.41 13.04
C ASP A 53 -12.83 -0.69 12.14
N ASP A 54 -13.92 -0.42 11.43
CA ASP A 54 -14.51 -1.38 10.48
C ASP A 54 -13.56 -1.72 9.32
N ILE A 55 -12.86 -0.70 8.79
CA ILE A 55 -11.84 -0.88 7.74
C ILE A 55 -10.68 -1.71 8.28
N VAL A 56 -10.15 -1.39 9.46
CA VAL A 56 -9.05 -2.11 10.10
C VAL A 56 -9.43 -3.57 10.38
N ASN A 57 -10.65 -3.82 10.90
CA ASN A 57 -11.15 -5.16 11.15
C ASN A 57 -11.26 -5.97 9.86
N THR A 58 -11.70 -5.35 8.77
CA THR A 58 -11.76 -5.99 7.45
C THR A 58 -10.36 -6.36 6.95
N LEU A 59 -9.40 -5.44 7.02
CA LEU A 59 -7.99 -5.69 6.65
C LEU A 59 -7.42 -6.85 7.46
N ARG A 60 -7.62 -6.85 8.78
CA ARG A 60 -7.16 -7.94 9.66
C ARG A 60 -7.79 -9.28 9.32
N LYS A 61 -9.10 -9.30 9.04
CA LYS A 61 -9.79 -10.52 8.61
C LYS A 61 -9.22 -11.07 7.30
N HIS A 62 -8.84 -10.19 6.38
CA HIS A 62 -8.24 -10.59 5.11
C HIS A 62 -6.81 -11.13 5.28
N CYS A 63 -6.12 -10.79 6.38
CA CYS A 63 -4.83 -11.38 6.74
C CYS A 63 -4.89 -12.82 7.27
N GLY A 64 -6.07 -13.47 7.25
CA GLY A 64 -6.23 -14.86 7.70
C GLY A 64 -5.46 -15.87 6.85
N ASP A 65 -5.49 -15.71 5.53
CA ASP A 65 -4.82 -16.62 4.57
C ASP A 65 -3.35 -16.23 4.38
N TYR A 66 -3.10 -14.92 4.21
CA TYR A 66 -1.78 -14.34 4.03
C TYR A 66 -1.63 -13.11 4.91
N LYS A 67 -0.62 -13.09 5.78
CA LYS A 67 -0.35 -11.95 6.67
C LYS A 67 0.42 -10.84 5.94
N VAL A 68 -0.18 -10.34 4.87
CA VAL A 68 0.39 -9.32 3.98
C VAL A 68 -0.65 -8.23 3.74
N LEU A 69 -0.20 -6.98 3.74
CA LEU A 69 -0.98 -5.82 3.31
C LEU A 69 -0.12 -4.95 2.40
N GLY A 70 -0.69 -4.46 1.31
CA GLY A 70 -0.18 -3.33 0.55
C GLY A 70 -0.21 -2.09 1.44
N PHE A 71 0.84 -1.28 1.37
CA PHE A 71 0.95 -0.03 2.12
C PHE A 71 1.34 1.05 1.10
N ASP A 72 0.82 2.27 1.24
CA ASP A 72 1.29 3.48 0.55
C ASP A 72 0.89 4.75 1.26
N CYS A 73 1.53 5.86 0.91
CA CYS A 73 1.21 7.18 1.44
C CYS A 73 1.20 8.23 0.32
N GLU A 74 0.33 9.23 0.46
CA GLU A 74 0.31 10.42 -0.41
C GLU A 74 0.37 11.70 0.42
N TRP A 75 0.98 12.74 -0.16
CA TRP A 75 1.15 14.05 0.47
C TRP A 75 1.22 15.16 -0.58
N VAL A 76 0.97 16.39 -0.14
CA VAL A 76 1.13 17.57 -0.98
C VAL A 76 2.59 18.04 -0.95
N SER A 77 3.15 18.36 -2.11
CA SER A 77 4.49 18.96 -2.22
C SER A 77 4.40 20.38 -2.76
N VAL A 78 5.08 21.33 -2.10
CA VAL A 78 5.16 22.73 -2.50
C VAL A 78 6.63 23.07 -2.77
N GLY A 79 6.97 23.23 -4.05
CA GLY A 79 8.36 23.42 -4.47
C GLY A 79 9.23 22.21 -4.13
N ARG A 80 10.24 22.42 -3.28
CA ARG A 80 11.16 21.35 -2.81
C ARG A 80 10.75 20.75 -1.46
N SER A 81 9.69 21.27 -0.84
CA SER A 81 9.25 20.86 0.49
C SER A 81 7.99 20.01 0.40
N ARG A 82 7.93 18.94 1.20
CA ARG A 82 6.71 18.16 1.40
C ARG A 82 5.92 18.71 2.59
N LYS A 83 4.60 18.57 2.55
CA LYS A 83 3.75 18.61 3.74
C LYS A 83 3.74 17.25 4.45
N ALA A 84 3.00 17.18 5.55
CA ALA A 84 2.73 15.93 6.26
C ALA A 84 1.99 14.93 5.35
N VAL A 85 2.10 13.64 5.65
CA VAL A 85 1.29 12.59 5.01
C VAL A 85 -0.20 12.93 5.14
N ALA A 86 -0.88 13.05 3.99
CA ALA A 86 -2.28 13.42 3.92
C ALA A 86 -3.19 12.18 3.85
N LEU A 87 -2.77 11.17 3.09
CA LEU A 87 -3.48 9.92 2.88
C LEU A 87 -2.54 8.75 3.16
N LEU A 88 -3.03 7.79 3.93
CA LEU A 88 -2.45 6.45 4.08
C LEU A 88 -3.35 5.45 3.36
N GLN A 89 -2.77 4.59 2.56
CA GLN A 89 -3.46 3.49 1.90
C GLN A 89 -3.01 2.16 2.48
N LEU A 90 -3.99 1.28 2.75
CA LEU A 90 -3.74 -0.12 3.05
C LEU A 90 -4.60 -0.99 2.15
N ALA A 91 -3.98 -1.93 1.44
CA ALA A 91 -4.69 -2.91 0.65
C ALA A 91 -4.57 -4.30 1.29
N SER A 92 -5.47 -5.18 0.89
CA SER A 92 -5.41 -6.60 1.25
C SER A 92 -5.48 -7.44 -0.01
N THR A 93 -4.94 -8.65 0.09
CA THR A 93 -4.91 -9.68 -0.96
C THR A 93 -6.28 -10.08 -1.54
N LYS A 94 -7.39 -9.62 -0.94
CA LYS A 94 -8.76 -9.83 -1.44
C LYS A 94 -9.30 -8.63 -2.25
N GLY A 95 -8.47 -7.64 -2.54
CA GLY A 95 -8.82 -6.44 -3.30
C GLY A 95 -9.61 -5.38 -2.52
N PHE A 96 -9.61 -5.46 -1.18
CA PHE A 96 -10.16 -4.40 -0.32
C PHE A 96 -9.08 -3.35 -0.03
N CYS A 97 -9.43 -2.07 -0.16
CA CYS A 97 -8.52 -0.94 0.07
C CYS A 97 -9.10 0.01 1.12
N GLY A 98 -8.36 0.21 2.21
CA GLY A 98 -8.63 1.24 3.21
C GLY A 98 -7.90 2.52 2.85
N LEU A 99 -8.64 3.62 2.73
CA LEU A 99 -8.11 4.97 2.49
C LEU A 99 -8.27 5.80 3.77
N PHE A 100 -7.16 6.06 4.45
CA PHE A 100 -7.11 6.77 5.73
C PHE A 100 -6.65 8.21 5.50
N HIS A 101 -7.59 9.15 5.50
CA HIS A 101 -7.33 10.58 5.34
C HIS A 101 -6.76 11.21 6.61
N LEU A 102 -5.48 10.94 6.88
CA LEU A 102 -4.79 11.33 8.11
C LEU A 102 -4.85 12.84 8.39
N CYS A 103 -4.75 13.68 7.35
CA CYS A 103 -4.83 15.14 7.50
C CYS A 103 -6.18 15.66 8.00
N HIS A 104 -7.25 14.86 7.91
CA HIS A 104 -8.59 15.19 8.40
C HIS A 104 -8.95 14.46 9.70
N MET A 105 -8.04 13.65 10.26
CA MET A 105 -8.27 12.94 11.51
C MET A 105 -7.86 13.81 12.70
N HIS A 106 -8.74 13.91 13.70
CA HIS A 106 -8.40 14.57 14.96
C HIS A 106 -7.32 13.80 15.74
N HIS A 107 -7.33 12.47 15.65
CA HIS A 107 -6.33 11.59 16.23
C HIS A 107 -6.24 10.30 15.43
N ILE A 108 -5.12 9.59 15.55
CA ILE A 108 -4.94 8.29 14.90
C ILE A 108 -5.62 7.20 15.74
N PRO A 109 -6.56 6.43 15.18
CA PRO A 109 -7.20 5.35 15.91
C PRO A 109 -6.19 4.29 16.36
N LYS A 110 -6.34 3.81 17.61
CA LYS A 110 -5.46 2.80 18.20
C LYS A 110 -5.46 1.50 17.39
N SER A 111 -6.60 1.14 16.78
CA SER A 111 -6.75 -0.03 15.91
C SER A 111 -5.82 0.04 14.70
N LEU A 112 -5.78 1.19 14.01
CA LEU A 112 -4.91 1.45 12.87
C LEU A 112 -3.44 1.44 13.27
N LYS A 113 -3.09 2.12 14.37
CA LYS A 113 -1.73 2.11 14.91
C LYS A 113 -1.26 0.68 15.22
N ASN A 114 -2.07 -0.09 15.93
CA ASN A 114 -1.78 -1.50 16.24
C ASN A 114 -1.65 -2.36 14.98
N LEU A 115 -2.37 -2.06 13.89
CA LEU A 115 -2.25 -2.79 12.63
C LEU A 115 -0.90 -2.52 11.95
N LEU A 116 -0.47 -1.25 11.92
CA LEU A 116 0.79 -0.83 11.33
C LEU A 116 2.00 -1.31 12.15
N GLU A 117 1.87 -1.36 13.47
CA GLU A 117 2.92 -1.84 14.40
C GLU A 117 3.00 -3.37 14.53
N ASP A 118 2.02 -4.10 14.00
CA ASP A 118 1.95 -5.56 14.06
C ASP A 118 3.10 -6.21 13.27
N LYS A 119 4.08 -6.78 13.96
CA LYS A 119 5.23 -7.46 13.34
C LYS A 119 4.85 -8.72 12.59
N GLY A 120 3.69 -9.31 12.89
CA GLY A 120 3.19 -10.53 12.25
C GLY A 120 2.58 -10.29 10.88
N ILE A 121 2.29 -9.03 10.52
CA ILE A 121 1.74 -8.64 9.21
C ILE A 121 2.81 -7.86 8.45
N ILE A 122 3.15 -8.33 7.26
CA ILE A 122 4.15 -7.73 6.39
C ILE A 122 3.50 -6.64 5.55
N LYS A 123 4.10 -5.45 5.51
CA LYS A 123 3.63 -4.30 4.72
C LYS A 123 4.46 -4.21 3.46
N VAL A 124 3.87 -4.54 2.32
CA VAL A 124 4.56 -4.63 1.02
C VAL A 124 4.32 -3.38 0.18
N GLY A 125 5.31 -3.06 -0.65
CA GLY A 125 5.20 -2.11 -1.75
C GLY A 125 6.54 -1.57 -2.22
N VAL A 126 6.54 -0.47 -2.95
CA VAL A 126 7.75 0.09 -3.57
C VAL A 126 8.24 1.31 -2.78
N ASP A 127 9.49 1.26 -2.30
CA ASP A 127 10.13 2.34 -1.54
C ASP A 127 9.46 2.71 -0.19
N ARG A 128 8.74 1.74 0.38
CA ARG A 128 7.98 1.81 1.65
C ARG A 128 8.76 2.31 2.86
N ALA A 129 10.08 2.12 2.90
CA ALA A 129 10.91 2.59 4.01
C ALA A 129 10.89 4.12 4.15
N ALA A 130 10.87 4.83 3.01
CA ALA A 130 10.76 6.28 3.01
C ALA A 130 9.38 6.74 3.48
N ASP A 131 8.32 6.00 3.20
CA ASP A 131 6.96 6.38 3.61
C ASP A 131 6.69 6.04 5.07
N ALA A 132 7.18 4.88 5.53
CA ALA A 132 7.16 4.53 6.95
C ALA A 132 7.90 5.58 7.79
N GLN A 133 9.04 6.07 7.29
CA GLN A 133 9.78 7.14 7.95
C GLN A 133 8.96 8.44 8.01
N LYS A 134 8.38 8.89 6.89
CA LYS A 134 7.52 10.10 6.88
C LYS A 134 6.35 9.95 7.84
N LEU A 135 5.69 8.78 7.85
CA LEU A 135 4.55 8.53 8.73
C LEU A 135 4.94 8.55 10.22
N GLN A 136 6.14 8.05 10.54
CA GLN A 136 6.70 8.13 11.89
C GLN A 136 7.02 9.58 12.29
N GLU A 137 7.59 10.37 11.39
CA GLU A 137 7.91 11.78 11.61
C GLU A 137 6.64 12.63 11.77
N ASP A 138 5.64 12.42 10.91
CA ASP A 138 4.48 13.29 10.80
C ASP A 138 3.35 12.91 11.78
N SER A 139 3.21 11.63 12.12
CA SER A 139 2.07 11.11 12.88
C SER A 139 2.47 10.23 14.06
N GLY A 140 3.78 10.02 14.29
CA GLY A 140 4.26 9.20 15.40
C GLY A 140 3.96 7.70 15.25
N ILE A 141 3.58 7.24 14.05
CA ILE A 141 3.22 5.84 13.80
C ILE A 141 4.43 5.06 13.30
N TYR A 142 4.78 3.99 14.01
CA TYR A 142 5.81 3.07 13.56
C TYR A 142 5.21 2.00 12.64
N VAL A 143 5.79 1.82 11.45
CA VAL A 143 5.38 0.72 10.55
C VAL A 143 6.37 -0.44 10.69
N ALA A 144 5.91 -1.53 11.32
CA ALA A 144 6.70 -2.73 11.49
C ALA A 144 6.62 -3.64 10.25
N SER A 145 7.67 -4.44 10.03
CA SER A 145 7.71 -5.50 9.01
C SER A 145 7.44 -5.00 7.58
N THR A 146 8.11 -3.91 7.17
CA THR A 146 8.05 -3.42 5.78
C THR A 146 8.90 -4.27 4.85
N PHE A 147 8.41 -4.53 3.64
CA PHE A 147 9.15 -5.27 2.62
C PHE A 147 9.07 -4.56 1.26
N ASN A 148 10.23 -4.28 0.65
CA ASN A 148 10.28 -3.65 -0.66
C ASN A 148 10.19 -4.71 -1.76
N ILE A 149 9.11 -4.67 -2.55
CA ILE A 149 8.85 -5.68 -3.60
C ILE A 149 9.89 -5.67 -4.71
N ARG A 150 10.70 -4.60 -4.85
CA ARG A 150 11.84 -4.58 -5.78
C ARG A 150 12.86 -5.69 -5.49
N TYR A 151 12.95 -6.16 -4.24
CA TYR A 151 13.81 -7.29 -3.91
C TYR A 151 13.28 -8.61 -4.50
N LEU A 152 11.98 -8.74 -4.76
CA LEU A 152 11.43 -9.91 -5.47
C LEU A 152 11.99 -9.99 -6.90
N ALA A 153 12.11 -8.84 -7.58
CA ALA A 153 12.73 -8.76 -8.91
C ALA A 153 14.17 -9.30 -8.89
N VAL A 154 14.95 -8.91 -7.87
CA VAL A 154 16.32 -9.41 -7.68
C VAL A 154 16.36 -10.91 -7.46
N MET A 155 15.43 -11.46 -6.69
CA MET A 155 15.37 -12.90 -6.41
C MET A 155 15.03 -13.74 -7.64
N ILE A 156 14.37 -13.17 -8.65
CA ILE A 156 14.08 -13.83 -9.94
C ILE A 156 15.11 -13.50 -11.02
N GLY A 157 16.28 -12.96 -10.64
CA GLY A 157 17.38 -12.65 -11.56
C GLY A 157 17.21 -11.36 -12.36
N CYS A 158 16.25 -10.50 -12.00
CA CYS A 158 16.08 -9.19 -12.62
C CYS A 158 16.82 -8.11 -11.82
N ASN A 159 17.33 -7.09 -12.50
CA ASN A 159 17.84 -5.90 -11.81
C ASN A 159 16.70 -5.21 -11.03
N PRO A 160 16.99 -4.51 -9.90
CA PRO A 160 16.01 -3.67 -9.24
C PRO A 160 15.47 -2.64 -10.24
N VAL A 161 14.16 -2.60 -10.41
CA VAL A 161 13.49 -1.72 -11.37
C VAL A 161 12.36 -0.95 -10.71
N GLY A 162 11.97 0.18 -11.31
CA GLY A 162 10.79 0.93 -10.89
C GLY A 162 9.50 0.11 -11.05
N LEU A 163 8.43 0.54 -10.36
CA LEU A 163 7.14 -0.16 -10.35
C LEU A 163 6.59 -0.43 -11.76
N GLU A 164 6.74 0.52 -12.68
CA GLU A 164 6.28 0.41 -14.07
C GLU A 164 6.93 -0.78 -14.79
N LYS A 165 8.26 -0.88 -14.70
CA LYS A 165 9.00 -1.98 -15.31
C LYS A 165 8.79 -3.30 -14.57
N LEU A 166 8.62 -3.27 -13.24
CA LEU A 166 8.27 -4.47 -12.47
C LEU A 166 6.90 -5.02 -12.90
N SER A 167 5.90 -4.14 -13.00
CA SER A 167 4.57 -4.49 -13.48
C SER A 167 4.61 -5.04 -14.91
N ARG A 168 5.38 -4.43 -15.81
CA ARG A 168 5.51 -4.96 -17.17
C ARG A 168 6.14 -6.35 -17.20
N LEU A 169 7.17 -6.59 -16.40
CA LEU A 169 7.87 -7.88 -16.35
C LEU A 169 7.04 -8.99 -15.72
N VAL A 170 6.26 -8.65 -14.68
CA VAL A 170 5.51 -9.64 -13.88
C VAL A 170 4.09 -9.83 -14.39
N LEU A 171 3.39 -8.74 -14.65
CA LEU A 171 1.95 -8.70 -14.96
C LEU A 171 1.68 -8.53 -16.45
N ASN A 172 2.70 -8.22 -17.25
CA ASN A 172 2.55 -7.78 -18.65
C ASN A 172 1.64 -6.55 -18.79
N VAL A 173 1.78 -5.62 -17.84
CA VAL A 173 0.93 -4.43 -17.70
C VAL A 173 1.78 -3.18 -17.68
N ASP A 174 1.39 -2.20 -18.50
CA ASP A 174 1.94 -0.86 -18.46
C ASP A 174 1.23 -0.03 -17.39
N VAL A 175 2.01 0.48 -16.44
CA VAL A 175 1.50 1.34 -15.37
C VAL A 175 1.70 2.78 -15.80
N ILE A 176 0.60 3.52 -15.93
CA ILE A 176 0.66 4.95 -16.15
C ILE A 176 0.54 5.62 -14.78
N LYS A 177 1.52 6.46 -14.44
CA LYS A 177 1.48 7.31 -13.24
C LYS A 177 1.16 8.74 -13.65
N PRO A 178 -0.12 9.11 -13.80
CA PRO A 178 -0.49 10.46 -14.19
C PRO A 178 0.00 11.46 -13.13
N ARG A 179 1.07 12.19 -13.46
CA ARG A 179 1.72 13.13 -12.55
C ARG A 179 0.77 14.19 -12.01
N HIS A 180 -0.22 14.59 -12.80
CA HIS A 180 -1.23 15.55 -12.39
C HIS A 180 -2.16 15.01 -11.28
N ILE A 181 -2.32 13.69 -11.15
CA ILE A 181 -3.05 13.06 -10.04
C ILE A 181 -2.10 12.79 -8.87
N SER A 182 -0.93 12.20 -9.12
CA SER A 182 0.02 11.87 -8.05
C SER A 182 0.51 13.11 -7.29
N ALA A 183 0.60 14.25 -7.97
CA ALA A 183 0.95 15.54 -7.38
C ALA A 183 -0.26 16.45 -7.14
N SER A 184 -1.48 15.90 -7.15
CA SER A 184 -2.71 16.65 -6.87
C SER A 184 -2.83 17.01 -5.40
N ASN A 185 -3.90 17.74 -5.05
CA ASN A 185 -4.16 18.11 -3.67
C ASN A 185 -4.77 16.93 -2.89
N TRP A 186 -3.92 16.15 -2.22
CA TRP A 186 -4.34 15.05 -1.35
C TRP A 186 -4.94 15.52 -0.01
N GLU A 187 -4.90 16.82 0.30
CA GLU A 187 -5.53 17.39 1.50
C GLU A 187 -6.99 17.81 1.25
N ASP A 188 -7.52 17.64 0.04
CA ASP A 188 -8.91 18.00 -0.26
C ASP A 188 -9.89 17.23 0.65
N LYS A 189 -10.96 17.91 1.10
CA LYS A 189 -11.97 17.31 2.00
C LYS A 189 -12.60 16.04 1.44
N LYS A 190 -12.65 15.93 0.12
CA LYS A 190 -13.14 14.77 -0.64
C LYS A 190 -12.13 14.47 -1.73
N LEU A 191 -11.67 13.22 -1.76
CA LEU A 191 -10.95 12.72 -2.91
C LEU A 191 -11.91 12.62 -4.09
N ASN A 192 -11.47 13.04 -5.26
CA ASN A 192 -12.21 12.80 -6.49
C ASN A 192 -12.01 11.35 -6.97
N ASP A 193 -12.87 10.91 -7.90
CA ASP A 193 -12.84 9.53 -8.40
C ASP A 193 -11.49 9.17 -9.01
N ALA A 194 -10.84 10.11 -9.69
CA ALA A 194 -9.52 9.89 -10.30
C ALA A 194 -8.41 9.68 -9.25
N GLN A 195 -8.46 10.39 -8.11
CA GLN A 195 -7.56 10.19 -6.98
C GLN A 195 -7.80 8.83 -6.31
N ILE A 196 -9.06 8.44 -6.12
CA ILE A 196 -9.42 7.15 -5.53
C ILE A 196 -8.95 6.01 -6.46
N GLU A 197 -9.23 6.12 -7.75
CA GLU A 197 -8.83 5.14 -8.75
C GLU A 197 -7.31 5.02 -8.83
N TYR A 198 -6.59 6.16 -8.87
CA TYR A 198 -5.13 6.18 -8.83
C TYR A 198 -4.60 5.50 -7.56
N ALA A 199 -5.13 5.84 -6.38
CA ALA A 199 -4.69 5.28 -5.11
C ALA A 199 -4.92 3.75 -5.07
N MET A 200 -6.07 3.28 -5.56
CA MET A 200 -6.35 1.85 -5.69
C MET A 200 -5.39 1.18 -6.67
N LEU A 201 -5.21 1.74 -7.87
CA LEU A 201 -4.34 1.17 -8.90
C LEU A 201 -2.90 1.03 -8.39
N MET A 202 -2.37 2.07 -7.74
CA MET A 202 -1.03 2.03 -7.17
C MET A 202 -0.89 0.93 -6.09
N MET A 203 -1.97 0.59 -5.36
CA MET A 203 -1.94 -0.46 -4.34
C MET A 203 -1.94 -1.84 -4.97
N LEU A 204 -2.80 -2.05 -5.96
CA LEU A 204 -2.98 -3.34 -6.62
C LEU A 204 -1.74 -3.77 -7.42
N LEU A 205 -0.92 -2.81 -7.83
CA LEU A 205 0.36 -3.07 -8.49
C LEU A 205 1.48 -3.43 -7.50
N GLN A 206 1.24 -3.28 -6.20
CA GLN A 206 2.21 -3.45 -5.12
C GLN A 206 2.01 -4.72 -4.27
N GLU A 207 0.89 -5.44 -4.46
CA GLU A 207 0.47 -6.63 -3.68
C GLU A 207 0.48 -7.93 -4.45
#